data_AF-A0A7Y9BF02-F1
#
_entry.id   AF-A0A7Y9BF02-F1
#
_cell.length_a   1.000
_cell.length_b   1.000
_cell.length_c   1.000
_cell.angle_alpha   90.00
_cell.angle_beta   90.00
_cell.angle_gamma   90.00
#
_symmetry.space_group_name_H-M   'P 1'
#
loop_
_entity.id
_entity.type
_entity.pdbx_description
1 polymer ?
#
loop_
_entity_poly.entity_id
_entity_poly.type
_entity_poly.pdbx_seq_one_letter_code
_entity_poly.pdbx_strand_id
1 'polypeptide(L)'
;MFLCAAIGLLVAACGNSKETNVTLDKKHLPLPDYVLNSSDLIQETYAMVSNYPEVVAGVPCYCGCYAQDGHESNLDCYIDSFGEDNAVTGWDSMSIS
;
A
#
# COMPACT_ATOMS: atom_id res chain seq x y z
N MET A 1 -46.79 25.55 21.84
CA MET A 1 -45.40 25.17 22.16
C MET A 1 -45.27 23.68 21.83
N PHE A 2 -45.21 23.26 20.57
CA PHE A 2 -44.13 23.52 19.59
C PHE A 2 -42.74 23.43 20.24
N LEU A 3 -42.36 22.22 20.67
CA LEU A 3 -40.94 21.89 20.81
C LEU A 3 -40.67 20.52 20.17
N CYS A 4 -40.18 20.61 18.92
CA CYS A 4 -39.03 19.87 18.43
C CYS A 4 -39.19 18.37 18.19
N ALA A 5 -40.09 18.03 17.25
CA ALA A 5 -39.79 16.99 16.27
C ALA A 5 -38.59 17.45 15.41
N ALA A 6 -37.35 17.14 15.82
CA ALA A 6 -36.15 17.41 15.03
C ALA A 6 -34.92 16.60 15.50
N ILE A 7 -35.08 15.31 15.83
CA ILE A 7 -33.94 14.38 15.99
C ILE A 7 -33.84 13.56 14.70
N GLY A 8 -33.66 14.26 13.59
CA GLY A 8 -33.49 13.68 12.27
C GLY A 8 -32.52 14.57 11.50
N LEU A 9 -31.23 14.28 11.65
CA LEU A 9 -30.03 14.78 10.94
C LEU A 9 -28.91 14.52 11.98
N LEU A 10 -28.06 13.51 11.87
CA LEU A 10 -26.79 13.58 11.14
C LEU A 10 -26.07 12.22 11.24
N VAL A 11 -26.61 11.15 10.66
CA VAL A 11 -25.84 9.89 10.49
C VAL A 11 -25.94 9.42 9.05
N ALA A 12 -25.49 10.29 8.15
CA ALA A 12 -25.23 9.94 6.75
C ALA A 12 -23.86 10.50 6.36
N ALA A 13 -22.82 9.94 6.97
CA ALA A 13 -21.45 10.04 6.47
C ALA A 13 -20.99 8.64 6.01
N CYS A 14 -21.81 7.96 5.21
CA CYS A 14 -21.34 6.86 4.37
C CYS A 14 -20.85 7.49 3.07
N GLY A 15 -19.62 7.99 3.05
CA GLY A 15 -19.01 8.66 1.90
C GLY A 15 -17.63 8.10 1.65
N ASN A 16 -17.54 7.19 0.68
CA ASN A 16 -16.29 6.70 0.10
C ASN A 16 -15.61 7.84 -0.66
N SER A 17 -14.62 8.48 -0.05
CA SER A 17 -13.77 9.48 -0.71
C SER A 17 -12.39 8.89 -0.91
N LYS A 18 -12.18 8.19 -2.03
CA LYS A 18 -10.85 7.83 -2.50
C LYS A 18 -10.28 9.02 -3.28
N GLU A 19 -9.75 9.99 -2.56
CA GLU A 19 -8.90 11.06 -3.11
C GLU A 19 -7.47 10.80 -2.65
N THR A 20 -6.84 9.78 -3.21
CA THR A 20 -5.41 9.51 -3.03
C THR A 20 -4.77 9.34 -4.40
N ASN A 21 -4.01 10.35 -4.82
CA ASN A 21 -3.22 10.35 -6.05
C ASN A 21 -1.78 9.98 -5.70
N VAL A 22 -1.53 8.70 -5.36
CA VAL A 22 -0.17 8.21 -5.17
C VAL A 22 0.33 7.72 -6.52
N THR A 23 1.34 8.39 -7.07
CA THR A 23 2.00 8.00 -8.31
C THR A 23 3.34 7.32 -8.02
N LEU A 24 3.70 6.33 -8.84
CA LEU A 24 5.03 5.73 -8.81
C LEU A 24 6.09 6.77 -9.22
N ASP A 25 7.11 6.97 -8.39
CA ASP A 25 8.27 7.78 -8.77
C ASP A 25 9.03 7.10 -9.93
N LYS A 26 9.47 7.90 -10.91
CA LYS A 26 10.17 7.46 -12.12
C LYS A 26 11.52 6.80 -11.84
N LYS A 27 12.09 6.98 -10.65
CA LYS A 27 13.32 6.31 -10.24
C LYS A 27 13.14 4.80 -10.07
N HIS A 28 11.93 4.34 -9.75
CA HIS A 28 11.65 2.92 -9.56
C HIS A 28 11.49 2.20 -10.90
N LEU A 29 11.80 0.91 -10.91
CA LEU A 29 11.43 0.01 -12.00
C LEU A 29 9.90 0.07 -12.21
N PRO A 30 9.38 -0.01 -13.45
CA PRO A 30 7.94 -0.07 -13.69
C PRO A 30 7.28 -1.20 -12.88
N LEU A 31 6.03 -0.97 -12.45
CA LEU A 31 5.25 -2.01 -11.79
C LEU A 31 5.10 -3.23 -12.72
N PRO A 32 5.26 -4.45 -12.20
CA PRO A 32 5.17 -5.66 -13.00
C PRO A 32 3.71 -6.01 -13.32
N ASP A 33 3.50 -6.84 -14.33
CA ASP A 33 2.15 -7.19 -14.82
C ASP A 33 1.24 -7.77 -13.74
N TYR A 34 1.79 -8.52 -12.77
CA TYR A 34 0.98 -9.07 -11.68
C TYR A 34 0.38 -7.97 -10.79
N VAL A 35 1.08 -6.85 -10.60
CA VAL A 35 0.55 -5.67 -9.90
C VAL A 35 -0.42 -4.92 -10.80
N LEU A 36 -0.06 -4.68 -12.07
CA LEU A 36 -0.92 -3.93 -13.01
C LEU A 36 -2.27 -4.62 -13.29
N ASN A 37 -2.31 -5.95 -13.20
CA ASN A 37 -3.54 -6.73 -13.38
C ASN A 37 -4.37 -6.88 -12.08
N SER A 38 -3.97 -6.20 -11.01
CA SER A 38 -4.66 -6.22 -9.72
C SER A 38 -5.59 -5.03 -9.51
N SER A 39 -6.29 -4.99 -8.37
CA SER A 39 -7.14 -3.85 -8.03
C SER A 39 -6.35 -2.55 -7.90
N ASP A 40 -6.99 -1.41 -8.19
CA ASP A 40 -6.39 -0.07 -8.03
C ASP A 40 -5.78 0.16 -6.63
N LEU A 41 -6.37 -0.44 -5.58
CA LEU A 41 -5.85 -0.34 -4.22
C LEU A 41 -4.49 -1.02 -4.08
N ILE A 42 -4.29 -2.17 -4.72
CA ILE A 42 -3.01 -2.88 -4.66
C ILE A 42 -1.95 -2.13 -5.48
N GLN A 43 -2.29 -1.66 -6.68
CA GLN A 43 -1.38 -0.83 -7.49
C GLN A 43 -0.91 0.41 -6.72
N GLU A 44 -1.84 1.11 -6.07
CA GLU A 44 -1.55 2.26 -5.21
C GLU A 44 -0.70 1.88 -4.00
N THR A 45 -0.94 0.72 -3.40
CA THR A 45 -0.15 0.24 -2.26
C THR A 45 1.30 0.00 -2.67
N TYR A 46 1.58 -0.60 -3.84
CA TYR A 46 2.95 -0.75 -4.33
C TYR A 46 3.64 0.60 -4.57
N ALA A 47 2.92 1.59 -5.14
CA ALA A 47 3.45 2.94 -5.29
C ALA A 47 3.72 3.62 -3.94
N MET A 48 2.85 3.42 -2.94
CA MET A 48 3.03 3.96 -1.60
C MET A 48 4.21 3.32 -0.85
N VAL A 49 4.32 1.99 -0.90
CA VAL A 49 5.39 1.22 -0.26
C VAL A 49 6.76 1.62 -0.84
N SER A 50 6.86 1.81 -2.15
CA SER A 50 8.10 2.24 -2.80
C SER A 50 8.47 3.70 -2.54
N ASN A 51 7.48 4.58 -2.32
CA ASN A 51 7.71 5.98 -1.99
C ASN A 51 8.11 6.19 -0.51
N TYR A 52 7.68 5.31 0.40
CA TYR A 52 7.93 5.40 1.85
C TYR A 52 8.42 4.07 2.45
N PRO A 53 9.52 3.50 1.93
CA PRO A 53 9.96 2.16 2.31
C PRO A 53 10.30 2.03 3.80
N GLU A 54 10.82 3.09 4.42
CA GLU A 54 11.16 3.13 5.84
C GLU A 54 9.94 2.98 6.76
N VAL A 55 8.78 3.45 6.31
CA VAL A 55 7.52 3.33 7.07
C VAL A 55 7.09 1.87 7.10
N VAL A 56 7.13 1.21 5.94
CA VAL A 56 6.68 -0.18 5.79
C VAL A 56 7.68 -1.16 6.42
N ALA A 57 8.98 -0.86 6.36
CA ALA A 57 10.02 -1.62 7.07
C ALA A 57 9.83 -1.60 8.59
N GLY A 58 9.26 -0.52 9.14
CA GLY A 58 8.93 -0.42 10.56
C GLY A 58 7.72 -1.27 10.99
N VAL A 59 6.97 -1.83 10.05
CA VAL A 59 5.81 -2.68 10.34
C VAL A 59 6.27 -4.13 10.57
N PRO A 60 6.00 -4.71 11.75
CA PRO A 60 6.34 -6.11 12.01
C PRO A 60 5.67 -7.07 11.02
N CYS A 61 6.44 -8.04 10.52
CA CYS A 61 5.92 -9.13 9.71
C CYS A 61 5.82 -10.42 10.54
N TYR A 62 4.69 -11.12 10.43
CA TYR A 62 4.42 -12.36 11.18
C TYR A 62 4.12 -13.55 10.26
N CYS A 63 4.43 -13.43 8.97
CA CYS A 63 4.16 -14.45 7.96
C CYS A 63 5.05 -15.70 8.11
N GLY A 64 6.20 -15.57 8.78
CA GLY A 64 7.13 -16.69 8.99
C GLY A 64 7.98 -17.06 7.76
N CYS A 65 8.02 -16.20 6.74
CA CYS A 65 8.76 -16.41 5.49
C CYS A 65 10.27 -16.16 5.57
N TYR A 66 10.79 -15.59 6.67
CA TYR A 66 12.23 -15.27 6.82
C TYR A 66 13.16 -16.43 6.43
N ALA A 67 12.89 -17.65 6.91
CA ALA A 67 13.78 -18.79 6.66
C ALA A 67 13.73 -19.32 5.21
N GLN A 68 12.66 -19.05 4.48
CA GLN A 68 12.44 -19.57 3.12
C GLN A 68 12.84 -18.54 2.07
N ASP A 69 12.45 -17.28 2.30
CA ASP A 69 12.50 -16.20 1.31
C ASP A 69 13.41 -15.04 1.76
N GLY A 70 13.92 -15.06 3.00
CA GLY A 70 14.82 -14.01 3.51
C GLY A 70 14.12 -12.71 3.93
N HIS A 71 12.78 -12.66 3.93
CA HIS A 71 12.03 -11.46 4.33
C HIS A 71 12.20 -11.15 5.82
N GLU A 72 12.69 -9.96 6.12
CA GLU A 72 12.98 -9.44 7.47
C GLU A 72 11.85 -8.53 7.99
N SER A 73 11.09 -7.90 7.10
CA SER A 73 10.04 -6.92 7.41
C SER A 73 8.85 -7.02 6.45
N ASN A 74 7.79 -6.27 6.73
CA ASN A 74 6.64 -6.20 5.82
C ASN A 74 6.99 -5.53 4.48
N LEU A 75 8.10 -4.79 4.41
CA LEU A 75 8.59 -4.18 3.17
C LEU A 75 8.94 -5.25 2.13
N ASP A 76 9.54 -6.36 2.59
CA ASP A 76 10.12 -7.37 1.72
C ASP A 76 9.03 -8.18 0.98
N CYS A 77 7.79 -8.14 1.47
CA CYS A 77 6.64 -8.71 0.75
C CYS A 77 6.31 -7.96 -0.55
N TYR A 78 6.84 -6.75 -0.75
CA TYR A 78 6.60 -5.90 -1.91
C TYR A 78 7.88 -5.62 -2.72
N ILE A 79 9.03 -5.50 -2.06
CA ILE A 79 10.28 -5.05 -2.68
C ILE A 79 11.39 -6.05 -2.39
N ASP A 80 11.96 -6.61 -3.45
CA ASP A 80 13.07 -7.56 -3.40
C ASP A 80 14.43 -6.86 -3.35
N SER A 81 14.58 -5.72 -4.05
CA SER A 81 15.85 -5.00 -4.07
C SER A 81 15.74 -3.51 -4.33
N PHE A 82 16.70 -2.78 -3.76
CA PHE A 82 16.93 -1.36 -4.00
C PHE A 82 18.29 -1.12 -4.69
N GLY A 83 18.33 -0.11 -5.55
CA GLY A 83 19.53 0.49 -6.13
C GLY A 83 19.90 1.83 -5.49
N GLU A 84 20.57 2.69 -6.25
CA GLU A 84 20.91 4.06 -5.82
C GLU A 84 19.65 4.88 -5.48
N ASP A 85 19.76 5.81 -4.53
CA ASP A 85 18.67 6.69 -4.08
C ASP A 85 17.34 5.98 -3.70
N ASN A 86 17.45 4.74 -3.20
CA ASN A 86 16.31 3.86 -2.90
C ASN A 86 15.40 3.64 -4.12
N ALA A 87 15.96 3.64 -5.33
CA ALA A 87 15.27 3.18 -6.52
C ALA A 87 14.91 1.69 -6.36
N VAL A 88 13.66 1.32 -6.60
CA VAL A 88 13.28 -0.10 -6.56
C VAL A 88 13.78 -0.75 -7.84
N THR A 89 14.59 -1.79 -7.70
CA THR A 89 15.18 -2.53 -8.82
C THR A 89 14.62 -3.94 -8.97
N GLY A 90 13.89 -4.42 -7.95
CA GLY A 90 13.20 -5.70 -7.94
C GLY A 90 11.94 -5.64 -7.09
N TRP A 91 10.85 -6.19 -7.63
CA TRP A 91 9.55 -6.28 -6.96
C TRP A 91 9.29 -7.71 -6.50
N ASP A 92 8.77 -7.88 -5.29
CA ASP A 92 8.34 -9.15 -4.74
C ASP A 92 6.82 -9.32 -4.93
N SER A 93 6.36 -10.53 -5.30
CA SER A 93 4.94 -10.81 -5.55
C SER A 93 4.20 -11.37 -4.34
N MET A 94 4.86 -11.59 -3.19
CA MET A 94 4.26 -12.26 -2.03
C MET A 94 3.07 -11.50 -1.47
N SER A 95 3.05 -10.17 -1.54
CA SER A 95 1.91 -9.37 -1.05
C SER A 95 0.61 -9.59 -1.84
N ILE A 96 0.67 -10.23 -3.02
CA ILE A 96 -0.46 -10.39 -3.94
C ILE A 96 -0.73 -11.85 -4.34
N SER A 97 0.14 -12.76 -3.94
CA SER A 97 0.07 -14.19 -4.28
C SER A 97 -0.97 -14.94 -3.45
#